data_AF-A0A832EF69-F1
#
_entry.id   AF-A0A832EF69-F1
#
_cell.length_a   1.000
_cell.length_b   1.000
_cell.length_c   1.000
_cell.angle_alpha   90.00
_cell.angle_beta   90.00
_cell.angle_gamma   90.00
#
_symmetry.space_group_name_H-M   'P 1'
#
loop_
_entity.id
_entity.type
_entity.pdbx_description
1 polymer ?
#
loop_
_entity_poly.entity_id
_entity_poly.type
_entity_poly.pdbx_seq_one_letter_code
_entity_poly.pdbx_strand_id
1 'polypeptide(L)'
;MSDSVVKKKELINLLRQGKIEEFNQKRPKGKTDLRGADLDGADLRGADLYKADLRGAYLSGADFSRADLSWANLQRAKLRGANLCGANFYGVLGLSDDQKQLIINQLKASWE
;
A
#
# COMPACT_ATOMS: atom_id res chain seq x y z
N MET A 1 -11.87 15.38 17.82
CA MET A 1 -10.89 14.54 17.09
C MET A 1 -9.72 15.42 16.72
N SER A 2 -8.46 14.94 16.79
CA SER A 2 -7.31 15.71 16.33
C SER A 2 -7.26 15.79 14.79
N ASP A 3 -6.67 16.86 14.26
CA ASP A 3 -6.50 17.05 12.81
C ASP A 3 -5.78 15.87 12.14
N SER A 4 -4.84 15.25 12.85
CA SER A 4 -4.12 14.06 12.39
C SER A 4 -5.03 12.83 12.19
N VAL A 5 -6.03 12.63 13.05
CA VAL A 5 -6.99 11.52 12.94
C VAL A 5 -7.97 11.77 11.80
N VAL A 6 -8.43 13.02 11.64
CA VAL A 6 -9.32 13.42 10.54
C VAL A 6 -8.60 13.22 9.20
N LYS A 7 -7.35 13.69 9.09
CA LYS A 7 -6.54 13.54 7.88
C LYS A 7 -6.29 12.07 7.52
N LYS A 8 -5.97 11.23 8.51
CA LYS A 8 -5.83 9.78 8.31
C LYS A 8 -7.09 9.15 7.72
N LYS A 9 -8.26 9.45 8.28
CA LYS A 9 -9.54 8.91 7.80
C LYS A 9 -9.87 9.40 6.39
N GLU A 10 -9.62 10.67 6.10
CA GLU A 10 -9.78 11.23 4.75
C GLU A 10 -8.97 10.43 3.73
N LEU A 11 -7.66 10.26 3.98
CA LEU A 11 -6.76 9.56 3.06
C LEU A 11 -7.17 8.09 2.86
N ILE A 12 -7.55 7.38 3.93
CA ILE A 12 -8.04 5.99 3.82
C ILE A 12 -9.31 5.94 2.96
N ASN A 13 -10.23 6.89 3.11
CA ASN A 13 -11.47 6.91 2.32
C ASN A 13 -11.19 7.17 0.83
N LEU A 14 -10.19 7.98 0.49
CA LEU A 14 -9.79 8.17 -0.91
C LEU A 14 -9.28 6.87 -1.53
N LEU A 15 -8.43 6.13 -0.80
CA LEU A 15 -7.90 4.84 -1.25
C LEU A 15 -9.03 3.80 -1.42
N ARG A 16 -9.99 3.73 -0.49
CA ARG A 16 -11.16 2.84 -0.59
C ARG A 16 -12.03 3.13 -1.81
N GLN A 17 -12.09 4.38 -2.24
CA GLN A 17 -12.87 4.81 -3.39
C GLN A 17 -12.09 4.72 -4.71
N GLY A 18 -10.84 4.24 -4.69
CA GLY A 18 -9.96 4.23 -5.87
C GLY A 18 -9.56 5.63 -6.35
N LYS A 19 -9.71 6.67 -5.51
CA LYS A 19 -9.41 8.07 -5.86
C LYS A 19 -7.91 8.36 -5.72
N ILE A 20 -7.10 7.70 -6.53
CA ILE A 20 -5.64 7.70 -6.38
C ILE A 20 -5.02 9.06 -6.68
N GLU A 21 -5.51 9.78 -7.69
CA GLU A 21 -5.01 11.13 -7.99
C GLU A 21 -5.25 12.10 -6.83
N GLU A 22 -6.44 12.08 -6.24
CA GLU A 22 -6.78 12.92 -5.10
C GLU A 22 -5.96 12.53 -3.86
N PHE A 23 -5.76 11.23 -3.63
CA PHE A 23 -4.89 10.74 -2.57
C PHE A 23 -3.45 11.23 -2.75
N ASN A 24 -2.88 11.09 -3.95
CA ASN A 24 -1.51 11.51 -4.27
C ASN A 24 -1.31 13.02 -4.06
N GLN A 25 -2.30 13.84 -4.41
CA GLN A 25 -2.27 15.29 -4.18
C GLN A 25 -2.38 15.66 -2.69
N LYS A 26 -3.14 14.90 -1.90
CA LYS A 26 -3.46 15.24 -0.51
C LYS A 26 -2.56 14.59 0.52
N ARG A 27 -1.82 13.54 0.18
CA ARG A 27 -0.91 12.88 1.12
C ARG A 27 0.23 13.83 1.51
N PRO A 28 0.73 13.76 2.75
CA PRO A 28 1.93 14.50 3.12
C PRO A 28 3.13 14.06 2.27
N LYS A 29 4.11 14.96 2.07
CA LYS A 29 5.38 14.64 1.40
C LYS A 29 6.24 13.61 2.17
N GLY A 30 5.92 13.39 3.44
CA GLY A 30 6.59 12.43 4.32
C GLY A 30 5.76 11.19 4.58
N LYS A 31 5.96 10.60 5.77
CA LYS A 31 5.27 9.40 6.22
C LYS A 31 3.75 9.60 6.29
N THR A 32 3.00 8.76 5.59
CA THR A 32 1.53 8.71 5.67
C THR A 32 1.09 7.61 6.65
N ASP A 33 0.32 7.93 7.69
CA ASP A 33 -0.18 6.93 8.65
C ASP A 33 -1.43 6.20 8.10
N LEU A 34 -1.24 4.98 7.62
CA LEU A 34 -2.29 4.07 7.15
C LEU A 34 -2.36 2.79 8.01
N ARG A 35 -1.85 2.86 9.26
CA ARG A 35 -1.80 1.69 10.16
C ARG A 35 -3.19 1.14 10.41
N GLY A 36 -3.35 -0.17 10.26
CA GLY A 36 -4.63 -0.86 10.45
C GLY A 36 -5.72 -0.43 9.48
N ALA A 37 -5.39 0.27 8.38
CA ALA A 37 -6.38 0.61 7.37
C ALA A 37 -6.96 -0.68 6.77
N ASP A 38 -8.28 -0.69 6.59
CA ASP A 38 -8.97 -1.74 5.85
C ASP A 38 -9.19 -1.26 4.41
N LEU A 39 -8.46 -1.90 3.50
CA LEU A 39 -8.30 -1.61 2.08
C LEU A 39 -8.33 -2.93 1.29
N ASP A 40 -8.99 -3.98 1.82
CA ASP A 40 -9.17 -5.24 1.11
C ASP A 40 -9.88 -4.98 -0.24
N GLY A 41 -9.32 -5.54 -1.32
CA GLY A 41 -9.83 -5.37 -2.68
C GLY A 41 -9.75 -3.95 -3.26
N ALA A 42 -9.09 -3.00 -2.59
CA ALA A 42 -8.99 -1.63 -3.08
C ALA A 42 -8.15 -1.54 -4.37
N ASP A 43 -8.57 -0.66 -5.28
CA ASP A 43 -7.78 -0.26 -6.44
C ASP A 43 -6.77 0.82 -6.01
N LEU A 44 -5.51 0.42 -5.89
CA LEU A 44 -4.38 1.25 -5.43
C LEU A 44 -3.34 1.45 -6.56
N ARG A 45 -3.76 1.27 -7.81
CA ARG A 45 -2.87 1.34 -8.97
C ARG A 45 -2.23 2.71 -9.08
N GLY A 46 -0.89 2.74 -9.16
CA GLY A 46 -0.13 3.99 -9.24
C GLY A 46 -0.17 4.86 -7.97
N ALA A 47 -0.64 4.34 -6.83
CA ALA A 47 -0.65 5.10 -5.59
C ALA A 47 0.78 5.45 -5.13
N ASP A 48 1.01 6.70 -4.77
CA ASP A 48 2.24 7.12 -4.10
C ASP A 48 2.12 6.78 -2.60
N LEU A 49 2.73 5.66 -2.21
CA LEU A 49 2.81 5.15 -0.83
C LEU A 49 4.23 5.22 -0.29
N TYR A 50 5.10 6.03 -0.90
CA TYR A 50 6.45 6.33 -0.41
C TYR A 50 6.44 6.64 1.10
N LYS A 51 7.23 5.87 1.87
CA LYS A 51 7.33 5.95 3.34
C LYS A 51 6.02 5.75 4.11
N ALA A 52 4.97 5.20 3.51
CA ALA A 52 3.70 4.94 4.20
C ALA A 52 3.87 3.94 5.36
N ASP A 53 3.14 4.16 6.45
CA ASP A 53 3.04 3.22 7.56
C ASP A 53 1.78 2.37 7.40
N LEU A 54 1.95 1.17 6.82
CA LEU A 54 0.88 0.21 6.54
C LEU A 54 0.85 -0.92 7.56
N ARG A 55 1.47 -0.73 8.73
CA ARG A 55 1.55 -1.79 9.75
C ARG A 55 0.15 -2.27 10.13
N GLY A 56 -0.05 -3.58 10.03
CA GLY A 56 -1.34 -4.24 10.33
C GLY A 56 -2.49 -3.90 9.39
N ALA A 57 -2.26 -3.26 8.24
CA ALA A 57 -3.30 -2.97 7.27
C ALA A 57 -3.86 -4.26 6.61
N TYR A 58 -5.13 -4.23 6.24
CA TYR A 58 -5.82 -5.28 5.48
C TYR A 58 -5.78 -4.88 4.00
N LEU A 59 -5.09 -5.68 3.19
CA LEU A 59 -4.74 -5.40 1.79
C LEU A 59 -4.96 -6.64 0.90
N SER A 60 -5.79 -7.57 1.36
CA SER A 60 -6.05 -8.82 0.65
C SER A 60 -6.77 -8.50 -0.66
N GLY A 61 -6.25 -9.00 -1.78
CA GLY A 61 -6.83 -8.73 -3.10
C GLY A 61 -6.69 -7.29 -3.61
N ALA A 62 -6.00 -6.39 -2.89
CA ALA A 62 -5.79 -5.03 -3.36
C ALA A 62 -4.87 -4.99 -4.60
N ASP A 63 -5.12 -4.06 -5.52
CA ASP A 63 -4.29 -3.86 -6.70
C ASP A 63 -3.30 -2.72 -6.49
N PHE A 64 -2.03 -3.05 -6.25
CA PHE A 64 -0.90 -2.12 -6.14
C PHE A 64 -0.11 -1.98 -7.43
N SER A 65 -0.61 -2.43 -8.57
CA SER A 65 0.20 -2.40 -9.79
C SER A 65 0.70 -0.99 -10.10
N ARG A 66 2.00 -0.88 -10.34
CA ARG A 66 2.75 0.39 -10.54
C ARG A 66 2.73 1.37 -9.37
N ALA A 67 2.27 0.98 -8.17
CA ALA A 67 2.34 1.83 -6.98
C ALA A 67 3.79 1.99 -6.48
N ASP A 68 4.08 3.12 -5.85
CA ASP A 68 5.37 3.33 -5.17
C ASP A 68 5.23 2.99 -3.68
N LEU A 69 5.74 1.84 -3.26
CA LEU A 69 5.80 1.41 -1.87
C LEU A 69 7.19 1.64 -1.27
N SER A 70 8.09 2.36 -1.94
CA SER A 70 9.47 2.47 -1.49
C SER A 70 9.55 3.07 -0.08
N TRP A 71 10.37 2.44 0.76
CA TRP A 71 10.51 2.74 2.19
C TRP A 71 9.23 2.62 3.04
N ALA A 72 8.17 2.00 2.53
CA ALA A 72 6.98 1.72 3.32
C ALA A 72 7.24 0.65 4.39
N ASN A 73 6.45 0.67 5.46
CA ASN A 73 6.46 -0.36 6.49
C ASN A 73 5.22 -1.24 6.38
N LEU A 74 5.41 -2.49 5.98
CA LEU A 74 4.36 -3.50 5.78
C LEU A 74 4.30 -4.55 6.90
N GLN A 75 4.95 -4.30 8.04
CA GLN A 75 4.96 -5.25 9.16
C GLN A 75 3.53 -5.63 9.57
N ARG A 76 3.24 -6.94 9.53
CA ARG A 76 1.93 -7.55 9.83
C ARG A 76 0.78 -7.13 8.88
N ALA A 77 1.07 -6.50 7.74
CA ALA A 77 0.05 -6.23 6.73
C ALA A 77 -0.44 -7.54 6.07
N LYS A 78 -1.71 -7.60 5.65
CA LYS A 78 -2.28 -8.79 5.02
C LYS A 78 -2.36 -8.61 3.50
N LEU A 79 -1.44 -9.23 2.74
CA LEU A 79 -1.31 -9.04 1.29
C LEU A 79 -1.82 -10.24 0.46
N ARG A 80 -2.62 -11.13 1.05
CA ARG A 80 -3.04 -12.37 0.36
C ARG A 80 -3.80 -12.02 -0.93
N GLY A 81 -3.28 -12.47 -2.07
CA GLY A 81 -3.89 -12.23 -3.38
C GLY A 81 -3.77 -10.79 -3.91
N ALA A 82 -2.97 -9.93 -3.27
CA ALA A 82 -2.72 -8.59 -3.79
C ALA A 82 -1.95 -8.65 -5.12
N ASN A 83 -2.31 -7.79 -6.08
CA ASN A 83 -1.56 -7.58 -7.31
C ASN A 83 -0.44 -6.56 -7.02
N LEU A 84 0.81 -6.95 -7.22
CA LEU A 84 2.02 -6.17 -6.94
C LEU A 84 2.85 -5.93 -8.21
N CYS A 85 2.29 -6.23 -9.38
CA CYS A 85 2.99 -6.14 -10.67
C CYS A 85 3.52 -4.71 -10.92
N GLY A 86 4.85 -4.59 -11.07
CA GLY A 86 5.52 -3.31 -11.32
C GLY A 86 5.50 -2.33 -10.15
N ALA A 87 5.07 -2.75 -8.94
CA ALA A 87 5.17 -1.90 -7.77
C ALA A 87 6.62 -1.78 -7.29
N ASN A 88 7.00 -0.60 -6.77
CA ASN A 88 8.34 -0.35 -6.25
C ASN A 88 8.45 -0.74 -4.77
N PHE A 89 9.25 -1.77 -4.45
CA PHE A 89 9.49 -2.23 -3.08
C PHE A 89 10.84 -1.82 -2.50
N TYR A 90 11.56 -0.90 -3.13
CA TYR A 90 12.89 -0.50 -2.66
C TYR A 90 12.87 -0.03 -1.20
N GLY A 91 13.69 -0.64 -0.35
CA GLY A 91 13.80 -0.27 1.06
C GLY A 91 12.57 -0.56 1.92
N VAL A 92 11.61 -1.36 1.44
CA VAL A 92 10.44 -1.77 2.24
C VAL A 92 10.87 -2.54 3.49
N LEU A 93 10.22 -2.25 4.60
CA LEU A 93 10.48 -2.87 5.91
C LEU A 93 9.34 -3.80 6.33
N GLY A 94 9.69 -4.84 7.09
CA GLY A 94 8.72 -5.67 7.82
C GLY A 94 8.02 -6.74 6.98
N LEU A 95 8.54 -7.06 5.78
CA LEU A 95 8.03 -8.17 4.98
C LEU A 95 8.33 -9.51 5.64
N SER A 96 7.31 -10.36 5.77
CA SER A 96 7.49 -11.79 6.08
C SER A 96 8.01 -12.55 4.87
N ASP A 97 8.51 -13.76 5.08
CA ASP A 97 9.02 -14.59 3.98
C ASP A 97 7.91 -14.97 2.99
N ASP A 98 6.68 -15.20 3.45
CA ASP A 98 5.51 -15.41 2.59
C ASP A 98 5.23 -14.19 1.69
N GLN A 99 5.34 -12.97 2.23
CA GLN A 99 5.12 -11.75 1.45
C GLN A 99 6.24 -11.52 0.43
N LYS A 100 7.49 -11.83 0.78
CA LYS A 100 8.61 -11.80 -0.17
C LYS A 100 8.40 -12.83 -1.29
N GLN A 101 7.95 -14.03 -0.94
CA GLN A 101 7.66 -15.08 -1.91
C GLN A 101 6.53 -14.69 -2.87
N LEU A 102 5.49 -14.03 -2.36
CA LEU A 102 4.42 -13.45 -3.19
C LEU A 102 4.97 -12.48 -4.23
N ILE A 103 5.86 -11.55 -3.82
CA ILE A 103 6.50 -10.59 -4.73
C ILE A 103 7.34 -11.32 -5.78
N ILE A 104 8.16 -12.29 -5.36
CA ILE A 104 9.02 -13.07 -6.28
C ILE A 104 8.17 -13.83 -7.31
N ASN A 105 7.05 -14.43 -6.89
CA ASN A 105 6.18 -15.19 -7.80
C ASN A 105 5.57 -14.29 -8.89
N GLN A 106 5.19 -13.06 -8.54
CA GLN A 106 4.63 -12.11 -9.52
C GLN A 106 5.69 -11.54 -10.47
N LEU A 107 6.94 -11.40 -9.99
CA LEU A 107 8.06 -11.05 -10.87
C LEU A 107 8.33 -12.15 -11.90
N LYS A 108 8.31 -13.43 -11.50
CA LYS A 108 8.54 -14.56 -12.42
C LYS A 108 7.45 -14.66 -13.49
N ALA A 109 6.19 -14.48 -13.11
CA ALA A 109 5.05 -14.49 -14.03
C ALA A 109 5.08 -13.36 -15.09
N SER A 110 5.97 -12.38 -14.96
CA SER A 110 6.15 -11.31 -15.95
C SER A 110 7.11 -11.70 -17.10
N TRP A 111 7.76 -12.87 -17.03
CA TRP A 111 8.72 -13.36 -18.02
C TRP A 111 8.31 -14.69 -18.69
N GLU A 112 7.09 -15.15 -18.41
CA GLU A 112 6.42 -16.29 -19.06
C GLU A 112 5.36 -15.77 -20.03
#